data_AF-A0A6D2J5K7-F1
#
_entry.id   AF-A0A6D2J5K7-F1
#
_cell.length_a   1.000
_cell.length_b   1.000
_cell.length_c   1.000
_cell.angle_alpha   90.00
_cell.angle_beta   90.00
_cell.angle_gamma   90.00
#
_symmetry.space_group_name_H-M   'P 1'
#
loop_
_entity.id
_entity.type
_entity.pdbx_description
1 polymer ?
#
loop_
_entity_poly.entity_id
_entity_poly.type
_entity_poly.pdbx_seq_one_letter_code
_entity_poly.pdbx_strand_id
1 'polypeptide(L)'
;MATISKISELTPHRNDWTIRVMVLKKWSEMVDGGGDILRFLLVDDYGGKIPAIVGPGTNLYAHFDDVMHENKWKIITGFNVEFSPPGFRFAVNEQTIILTGETDLHNGYGVFRDHYMTSRDTMMS
;
A
#
# COMPACT_ATOMS: atom_id res chain seq x y z
N MET A 1 -21.54 0.16 3.93
CA MET A 1 -20.19 0.19 4.53
C MET A 1 -19.45 -1.01 3.96
N ALA A 2 -18.39 -0.78 3.18
CA ALA A 2 -17.55 -1.88 2.70
C ALA A 2 -16.76 -2.45 3.88
N THR A 3 -16.65 -3.77 3.96
CA THR A 3 -15.82 -4.44 4.96
C THR A 3 -14.35 -4.21 4.62
N ILE A 4 -13.54 -3.78 5.59
CA ILE A 4 -12.09 -3.66 5.41
C ILE A 4 -11.49 -5.08 5.43
N SER A 5 -10.92 -5.50 4.32
CA SER A 5 -10.25 -6.78 4.15
C SER A 5 -8.78 -6.72 4.56
N LYS A 6 -8.22 -7.89 4.89
CA LYS A 6 -6.78 -8.05 5.16
C LYS A 6 -6.02 -8.23 3.85
N ILE A 7 -4.74 -7.89 3.85
CA ILE A 7 -3.86 -8.16 2.70
C ILE A 7 -3.80 -9.66 2.40
N SER A 8 -3.80 -10.52 3.42
CA SER A 8 -3.76 -11.98 3.24
C SER A 8 -5.02 -12.58 2.59
N GLU A 9 -6.10 -11.82 2.49
CA GLU A 9 -7.37 -12.25 1.89
C GLU A 9 -7.45 -11.85 0.41
N LEU A 10 -6.55 -10.99 -0.05
CA LEU A 10 -6.53 -10.52 -1.43
C LEU A 10 -6.27 -11.71 -2.37
N THR A 11 -7.04 -11.75 -3.44
CA THR A 11 -6.84 -12.67 -4.55
C THR A 11 -6.94 -11.94 -5.87
N PRO A 12 -6.22 -12.38 -6.91
CA PRO A 12 -6.35 -11.83 -8.25
C PRO A 12 -7.78 -11.90 -8.82
N HIS A 13 -8.01 -11.14 -9.89
CA HIS A 13 -9.28 -11.10 -10.66
C HIS A 13 -10.50 -10.53 -9.91
N ARG A 14 -10.28 -9.87 -8.77
CA ARG A 14 -11.28 -9.09 -8.04
C ARG A 14 -10.75 -7.69 -7.76
N ASN A 15 -11.62 -6.69 -7.92
CA ASN A 15 -11.33 -5.27 -7.71
C ASN A 15 -12.27 -4.60 -6.68
N ASP A 16 -13.18 -5.38 -6.08
CA ASP A 16 -14.16 -4.94 -5.08
C ASP A 16 -13.58 -4.88 -3.65
N TRP A 17 -12.26 -4.97 -3.53
CA TRP A 17 -11.56 -4.93 -2.26
C TRP A 17 -11.57 -3.52 -1.66
N THR A 18 -11.66 -3.45 -0.34
CA THR A 18 -11.35 -2.26 0.45
C THR A 18 -10.34 -2.66 1.49
N ILE A 19 -9.17 -2.03 1.51
CA ILE A 19 -8.14 -2.29 2.53
C ILE A 19 -7.71 -1.00 3.21
N ARG A 20 -7.23 -1.13 4.45
CA ARG A 20 -6.59 -0.04 5.17
C ARG A 20 -5.13 -0.37 5.34
N VAL A 21 -4.28 0.53 4.85
CA VAL A 21 -2.83 0.30 4.77
C VAL A 21 -2.04 1.56 5.10
N MET A 22 -0.82 1.37 5.58
CA MET A 22 0.19 2.42 5.68
C MET A 22 1.22 2.26 4.57
N VAL A 23 1.68 3.38 4.02
CA VAL A 23 2.82 3.40 3.10
C VAL A 23 4.11 3.23 3.91
N LEU A 24 4.71 2.04 3.87
CA LEU A 24 6.01 1.78 4.53
C LEU A 24 7.17 2.36 3.75
N LYS A 25 7.09 2.29 2.42
CA LYS A 25 8.14 2.80 1.53
C LYS A 25 7.52 3.28 0.23
N LYS A 26 8.07 4.35 -0.32
CA LYS A 26 7.75 4.91 -1.63
C LYS A 26 9.06 5.09 -2.40
N TRP A 27 9.10 4.67 -3.67
CA TRP A 27 10.25 4.93 -4.52
C TRP A 27 9.86 4.94 -5.99
N SER A 28 10.64 5.65 -6.79
CA SER A 28 10.56 5.63 -8.24
C SER A 28 11.63 4.69 -8.79
N GLU A 29 11.25 3.88 -9.75
CA GLU A 29 12.13 2.97 -10.48
C GLU A 29 12.18 3.42 -11.95
N MET A 30 13.36 3.83 -12.41
CA MET A 30 13.58 4.10 -13.83
C MET A 30 13.53 2.79 -14.60
N VAL A 31 12.72 2.73 -15.65
CA VAL A 31 12.70 1.61 -16.59
C VAL A 31 13.34 2.05 -17.89
N ASP A 32 14.28 1.24 -18.39
CA ASP A 32 15.00 1.51 -19.63
C ASP A 32 14.00 1.75 -20.79
N GLY A 33 14.02 2.97 -21.34
CA GLY A 33 13.17 3.38 -22.45
C GLY A 33 11.69 3.59 -22.12
N GLY A 34 11.27 3.50 -20.85
CA GLY A 34 9.86 3.42 -20.44
C GLY A 34 9.38 4.44 -19.40
N GLY A 35 10.25 5.34 -18.93
CA GLY A 35 9.91 6.34 -17.90
C GLY A 35 10.01 5.80 -16.46
N ASP A 36 9.55 6.60 -15.50
CA ASP A 36 9.59 6.26 -14.07
C ASP A 36 8.33 5.50 -13.65
N ILE A 37 8.50 4.38 -12.95
CA ILE A 37 7.41 3.65 -12.29
C ILE A 37 7.41 4.00 -10.81
N LEU A 38 6.30 4.56 -10.32
CA LEU A 38 6.09 4.80 -8.90
C LEU A 38 5.66 3.51 -8.21
N ARG A 39 6.41 3.12 -7.17
CA ARG A 39 6.18 1.91 -6.39
C ARG A 39 6.03 2.22 -4.91
N PHE A 40 5.33 1.32 -4.24
CA PHE A 40 5.11 1.35 -2.81
C PHE A 40 5.29 -0.02 -2.19
N LEU A 41 5.64 -0.02 -0.90
CA LEU A 41 5.44 -1.14 0.00
C LEU A 41 4.36 -0.74 1.00
N LEU A 42 3.26 -1.48 1.01
CA LEU A 42 2.12 -1.23 1.88
C LEU A 42 2.08 -2.25 3.01
N VAL A 43 1.55 -1.85 4.17
CA VAL A 43 1.30 -2.74 5.31
C VAL A 43 -0.09 -2.53 5.87
N ASP A 44 -0.81 -3.60 6.18
CA ASP A 44 -2.13 -3.52 6.82
C ASP A 44 -2.03 -3.46 8.36
N ASP A 45 -3.19 -3.38 9.02
CA ASP A 45 -3.30 -3.36 10.49
C ASP A 45 -2.75 -4.64 11.17
N TYR A 46 -2.59 -5.73 10.41
CA TYR A 46 -2.14 -7.04 10.91
C TYR A 46 -0.67 -7.31 10.59
N GLY A 47 0.04 -6.34 10.01
CA GLY A 47 1.44 -6.48 9.62
C GLY A 47 1.65 -7.21 8.29
N GLY A 48 0.58 -7.57 7.58
CA GLY A 48 0.66 -8.12 6.23
C GLY A 48 1.23 -7.08 5.28
N LYS A 49 2.21 -7.47 4.45
CA LYS A 49 2.89 -6.56 3.52
C LYS A 49 2.59 -6.93 2.09
N ILE A 50 2.34 -5.93 1.25
CA ILE A 50 2.13 -6.15 -0.18
C ILE A 50 2.80 -5.03 -0.99
N PRO A 51 3.50 -5.36 -2.07
CA PRO A 51 3.95 -4.35 -3.01
C PRO A 51 2.78 -3.76 -3.79
N ALA A 52 2.91 -2.49 -4.14
CA ALA A 52 1.98 -1.82 -5.04
C ALA A 52 2.74 -1.02 -6.10
N ILE A 53 2.15 -0.94 -7.30
CA ILE A 53 2.67 -0.13 -8.40
C ILE A 53 1.56 0.76 -8.95
N VAL A 54 1.93 1.95 -9.41
CA VAL A 54 1.01 2.76 -10.21
C VAL A 54 0.98 2.18 -11.62
N GLY A 55 -0.20 1.78 -12.06
CA GLY A 55 -0.42 1.28 -13.42
C GLY A 55 -0.21 2.37 -14.47
N PRO A 56 -0.06 1.98 -15.75
CA PRO A 56 0.05 2.93 -16.84
C PRO A 56 -1.24 3.76 -16.96
N GLY A 57 -1.10 5.05 -17.26
CA GLY A 57 -2.24 5.93 -17.44
C GLY A 57 -1.85 7.40 -17.36
N THR A 58 -2.69 8.25 -17.93
CA THR A 58 -2.45 9.69 -17.94
C THR A 58 -2.51 10.25 -16.52
N ASN A 59 -1.46 10.94 -16.08
CA ASN A 59 -1.34 11.66 -14.80
C ASN A 59 -1.49 10.83 -13.52
N LEU A 60 -1.58 9.49 -13.59
CA LEU A 60 -1.67 8.65 -12.38
C LEU A 60 -0.41 8.76 -11.51
N TYR A 61 0.77 8.78 -12.13
CA TYR A 61 2.04 8.95 -11.41
C TYR A 61 1.99 10.19 -10.52
N ALA A 62 1.73 11.37 -11.10
CA ALA A 62 1.73 12.63 -10.37
C ALA A 62 0.65 12.65 -9.28
N HIS A 63 -0.53 12.10 -9.56
CA HIS A 63 -1.60 12.00 -8.57
C HIS A 63 -1.18 11.16 -7.35
N PHE A 64 -0.72 9.93 -7.58
CA PHE A 64 -0.34 9.03 -6.48
C PHE A 64 0.94 9.49 -5.78
N ASP A 65 1.86 10.16 -6.48
CA ASP A 65 3.04 10.78 -5.88
C ASP A 65 2.66 11.83 -4.85
N ASP A 66 1.68 12.69 -5.17
CA ASP A 66 1.20 13.75 -4.30
C ASP A 66 0.41 13.23 -3.09
N VAL A 67 -0.38 12.17 -3.23
CA VAL A 67 -1.30 11.75 -2.16
C VAL A 67 -0.80 10.58 -1.29
N MET A 68 0.14 9.75 -1.77
CA MET A 68 0.63 8.55 -1.06
C MET A 68 1.99 8.80 -0.39
N HIS A 69 1.99 9.43 0.78
CA HIS A 69 3.22 9.67 1.55
C HIS A 69 3.56 8.53 2.52
N GLU A 70 4.86 8.29 2.71
CA GLU A 70 5.37 7.35 3.70
C GLU A 70 4.86 7.67 5.12
N ASN A 71 4.65 6.63 5.92
CA ASN A 71 4.12 6.68 7.28
C ASN A 71 2.71 7.29 7.39
N LYS A 72 1.96 7.36 6.29
CA LYS A 72 0.55 7.77 6.28
C LYS A 72 -0.36 6.60 5.97
N TRP A 73 -1.46 6.56 6.72
CA TRP A 73 -2.52 5.58 6.58
C TRP A 73 -3.52 6.00 5.50
N LYS A 74 -3.94 5.02 4.71
CA LYS A 74 -4.86 5.18 3.59
C LYS A 74 -5.87 4.04 3.62
N ILE A 75 -7.12 4.37 3.29
CA ILE A 75 -8.13 3.39 2.91
C ILE A 75 -8.17 3.44 1.39
N ILE A 76 -7.94 2.29 0.76
CA ILE A 76 -7.83 2.19 -0.70
C ILE A 76 -8.86 1.17 -1.21
N THR A 77 -9.49 1.47 -2.34
CA THR A 77 -10.46 0.60 -3.03
C THR A 77 -10.37 0.81 -4.54
N GLY A 78 -11.01 -0.04 -5.36
CA GLY A 78 -10.98 0.10 -6.82
C GLY A 78 -9.60 -0.17 -7.44
N PHE A 79 -8.81 -1.04 -6.81
CA PHE A 79 -7.50 -1.46 -7.29
C PHE A 79 -7.53 -2.89 -7.83
N ASN A 80 -6.58 -3.23 -8.69
CA ASN A 80 -6.41 -4.60 -9.17
C ASN A 80 -5.36 -5.35 -8.34
N VAL A 81 -5.51 -6.66 -8.25
CA VAL A 81 -4.51 -7.57 -7.66
C VAL A 81 -4.01 -8.49 -8.76
N GLU A 82 -2.70 -8.52 -8.95
CA GLU A 82 -2.02 -9.39 -9.90
C GLU A 82 -0.98 -10.26 -9.20
N PHE A 83 -0.52 -11.33 -9.86
CA PHE A 83 0.61 -12.10 -9.37
C PHE A 83 1.91 -11.31 -9.47
N SER A 84 2.69 -11.31 -8.40
CA SER A 84 4.02 -10.71 -8.40
C SER A 84 4.93 -11.41 -9.41
N PRO A 85 5.72 -10.67 -10.21
CA PRO A 85 6.75 -11.27 -11.03
C PRO A 85 7.75 -12.09 -10.19
N PRO A 86 8.29 -13.20 -10.71
CA PRO A 86 9.31 -13.97 -10.01
C PRO A 86 10.50 -13.11 -9.56
N GLY A 87 10.93 -13.27 -8.31
CA GLY A 87 12.12 -12.59 -7.77
C GLY A 87 11.90 -11.17 -7.22
N PHE A 88 10.64 -10.70 -7.09
CA PHE A 88 10.37 -9.41 -6.47
C PHE A 88 10.70 -9.40 -4.97
N ARG A 89 11.75 -8.68 -4.57
CA ARG A 89 12.42 -8.78 -3.25
C ARG A 89 11.57 -8.45 -2.03
N PHE A 90 10.37 -7.91 -2.20
CA PHE A 90 9.47 -7.52 -1.10
C PHE A 90 8.15 -8.33 -1.08
N ALA A 91 8.00 -9.27 -2.00
CA ALA A 91 6.85 -10.15 -2.08
C ALA A 91 6.97 -11.26 -1.02
N VAL A 92 6.56 -10.98 0.22
CA VAL A 92 6.19 -12.07 1.15
C VAL A 92 4.96 -12.80 0.60
N ASN A 93 4.13 -12.08 -0.15
CA ASN A 93 2.95 -12.56 -0.85
C ASN A 93 3.24 -12.57 -2.35
N GLU A 94 2.83 -13.61 -3.06
CA GLU A 94 2.96 -13.75 -4.53
C GLU A 94 2.08 -12.78 -5.31
N GLN A 95 1.69 -11.65 -4.72
CA GLN A 95 0.70 -10.71 -5.25
C GLN A 95 1.20 -9.27 -5.17
N THR A 96 0.81 -8.46 -6.16
CA THR A 96 1.08 -7.03 -6.27
C THR A 96 -0.23 -6.28 -6.52
N ILE A 97 -0.40 -5.14 -5.85
CA ILE A 97 -1.51 -4.22 -6.12
C ILE A 97 -1.15 -3.33 -7.31
N ILE A 98 -2.08 -3.19 -8.25
CA ILE A 98 -2.00 -2.23 -9.35
C ILE A 98 -2.98 -1.10 -9.05
N LEU A 99 -2.45 0.09 -8.79
CA LEU A 99 -3.25 1.30 -8.60
C LEU A 99 -3.61 1.86 -9.98
N THR A 100 -4.89 2.11 -10.22
CA THR A 100 -5.43 2.55 -11.52
C THR A 100 -6.15 3.90 -11.36
N GLY A 101 -6.69 4.43 -12.46
CA GLY A 101 -7.57 5.61 -12.39
C GLY A 101 -8.92 5.35 -11.71
N GLU A 102 -9.27 4.09 -11.43
CA GLU A 102 -10.46 3.71 -10.66
C GLU A 102 -10.14 3.57 -9.16
N THR A 103 -8.87 3.68 -8.78
CA THR A 103 -8.46 3.51 -7.39
C THR A 103 -8.78 4.76 -6.57
N ASP A 104 -9.74 4.60 -5.65
CA ASP A 104 -10.11 5.64 -4.72
C ASP A 104 -9.26 5.57 -3.45
N LEU A 105 -8.83 6.75 -2.99
CA LEU A 105 -8.01 6.92 -1.80
C LEU A 105 -8.69 7.84 -0.80
N HIS A 106 -8.85 7.34 0.42
CA HIS A 106 -9.25 8.15 1.55
C HIS A 106 -8.15 8.15 2.61
N ASN A 107 -8.00 9.26 3.33
CA ASN A 107 -7.16 9.27 4.52
C ASN A 107 -7.77 8.31 5.55
N GLY A 108 -7.00 7.29 5.92
CA GLY A 108 -7.34 6.39 7.02
C GLY A 108 -6.71 6.91 8.30
N TYR A 109 -7.42 6.81 9.42
CA TYR A 109 -6.76 6.82 10.72
C TYR A 109 -6.43 5.35 11.04
N GLY A 110 -5.15 5.00 10.99
CA GLY A 110 -4.68 3.67 11.38
C GLY A 110 -4.92 3.42 12.86
N VAL A 111 -5.25 2.19 13.22
CA VAL A 111 -5.30 1.78 14.63
C VAL A 111 -4.03 0.96 14.88
N PHE A 112 -2.87 1.61 14.88
CA PHE A 112 -1.71 0.98 15.51
C PHE A 112 -1.96 1.06 17.02
N ARG A 113 -2.43 -0.05 17.60
CA ARG A 113 -2.21 -0.28 19.03
C ARG A 113 -0.71 -0.47 19.16
N ASP A 114 -0.02 0.54 19.66
CA ASP A 114 1.36 0.45 20.12
C ASP A 114 1.46 -0.63 21.21
N HIS A 115 1.56 -1.90 20.82
CA HIS A 115 1.91 -2.98 21.74
C HIS A 115 3.42 -2.97 22.10
N TYR A 116 4.13 -1.88 21.78
CA TYR A 116 5.51 -1.62 22.19
C TYR A 116 5.72 -0.26 22.87
N MET A 117 4.68 0.34 23.48
CA MET A 117 4.87 1.33 24.54
C MET A 117 4.40 0.75 25.88
N THR A 118 5.08 -0.29 26.34
CA THR A 118 4.99 -0.72 27.74
C THR A 118 6.13 -0.09 28.52
N SER A 119 5.78 0.99 29.23
CA SER A 119 6.33 1.42 30.52
C SER A 119 7.85 1.61 30.67
N ARG A 120 8.28 2.87 30.53
CA ARG A 120 9.35 3.61 31.27
C ARG A 120 9.60 4.88 30.45
N ASP A 121 9.23 6.08 30.88
CA ASP A 121 9.77 6.73 32.07
C ASP A 121 8.74 7.60 32.79
N THR A 122 8.33 7.14 33.97
CA THR A 122 8.10 8.03 35.10
C THR A 122 9.38 8.02 35.92
N MET A 123 10.37 8.88 35.66
CA MET A 123 11.35 9.33 36.66
C MET A 123 11.99 10.66 36.23
N MET A 124 11.77 11.69 37.07
CA MET A 124 12.69 12.77 37.47
C MET A 124 13.29 13.64 36.35
N SER A 125 13.13 14.96 36.34
CA SER A 125 13.23 15.95 37.44
C SER A 125 12.49 17.23 37.10
#